data_AF-A0A4Z0Q344-F1
#
_entry.id   AF-A0A4Z0Q344-F1
#
_cell.length_a   1.000
_cell.length_b   1.000
_cell.length_c   1.000
_cell.angle_alpha   90.00
_cell.angle_beta   90.00
_cell.angle_gamma   90.00
#
_symmetry.space_group_name_H-M   'P 1'
#
loop_
_entity.id
_entity.type
_entity.pdbx_description
1 polymer ?
#
loop_
_entity_poly.entity_id
_entity_poly.type
_entity_poly.pdbx_seq_one_letter_code
_entity_poly.pdbx_strand_id
1 'polypeptide(L)'
;MRAAGDESGKELLQEFMALARAVHTTQSPGSGLQLGLFTQTSNKLMSGVEVGYNSTDEKATDFLRNNVYLFSAAKTRHQAVELSKQLLDDEGQIRSWRKFRKEALGIHQQYNVRWLEAEYEHAVASAQMAARWKEFEEDDVLQYETVGDSRVRPEHKAWDSITLPKSHPWWLTHYPPNGWLCRCTVIGAAPGARHTPQSILPALPEPDGIFRGNVGKTGIIFPLEHPYYAELTAGEQQLVQKTAGQFHISELVTQPKSLAGVRKDGVTSALQAINKVHVLPESPTLNKMLPISFAKTARNTNGVFSYVPLRDVPPPTLKLSSDLKDAGQIAFTTLHELAHFIDHTYLDLPRVVTKYMDKVDIEDVLNAVKGTKLWKSYDTMLADKLLARNKRAFLEDYLMQPYEVWARVYSQYIAELSGDEAIIEAMAKGRVGIIPDQWEDEDFEPVRNAVRDLFVKKKWTPTE
;
A
#
# COMPACT_ATOMS: atom_id res chain seq x y z
N MET A 1 36.05 -12.70 -2.72
CA MET A 1 34.62 -12.82 -2.33
C MET A 1 34.15 -14.23 -1.93
N ARG A 2 34.92 -15.33 -2.10
CA ARG A 2 34.44 -16.69 -1.70
C ARG A 2 34.47 -17.01 -0.18
N ALA A 3 35.16 -16.21 0.65
CA ALA A 3 35.26 -16.47 2.10
C ALA A 3 34.03 -15.96 2.90
N ALA A 4 33.41 -14.85 2.47
CA ALA A 4 32.25 -14.26 3.16
C ALA A 4 30.95 -15.09 3.01
N GLY A 5 30.86 -15.94 1.97
CA GLY A 5 29.70 -16.80 1.74
C GLY A 5 29.60 -18.01 2.68
N ASP A 6 30.73 -18.47 3.25
CA ASP A 6 30.77 -19.65 4.13
C ASP A 6 30.39 -19.29 5.58
N GLU A 7 30.69 -18.06 6.03
CA GLU A 7 30.40 -17.61 7.40
C GLU A 7 28.93 -17.18 7.56
N SER A 8 28.40 -16.39 6.61
CA SER A 8 26.98 -16.04 6.54
C SER A 8 26.08 -17.27 6.45
N GLY A 9 26.48 -18.30 5.69
CA GLY A 9 25.74 -19.55 5.58
C GLY A 9 25.70 -20.34 6.89
N LYS A 10 26.79 -20.33 7.66
CA LYS A 10 26.87 -20.97 8.98
C LYS A 10 25.99 -20.27 10.01
N GLU A 11 25.98 -18.94 10.04
CA GLU A 11 25.11 -18.16 10.93
C GLU A 11 23.62 -18.39 10.62
N LEU A 12 23.24 -18.34 9.34
CA LEU A 12 21.88 -18.65 8.90
C LEU A 12 21.45 -20.07 9.31
N LEU A 13 22.34 -21.05 9.14
CA LEU A 13 22.07 -22.42 9.58
C LEU A 13 21.92 -22.51 11.10
N GLN A 14 22.77 -21.82 11.86
CA GLN A 14 22.70 -21.79 13.31
C GLN A 14 21.37 -21.22 13.81
N GLU A 15 20.96 -20.06 13.30
CA GLU A 15 19.70 -19.40 13.68
C GLU A 15 18.48 -20.22 13.24
N PHE A 16 18.52 -20.79 12.04
CA PHE A 16 17.47 -21.69 11.57
C PHE A 16 17.36 -22.95 12.45
N MET A 17 18.49 -23.53 12.86
CA MET A 17 18.47 -24.69 13.76
C MET A 17 18.00 -24.33 15.17
N ALA A 18 18.20 -23.10 15.62
CA ALA A 18 17.62 -22.58 16.86
C ALA A 18 16.10 -22.51 16.76
N LEU A 19 15.57 -21.98 15.63
CA LEU A 19 14.13 -22.02 15.33
C LEU A 19 13.59 -23.45 15.31
N ALA A 20 14.24 -24.35 14.56
CA ALA A 20 13.83 -25.75 14.48
C ALA A 20 13.79 -26.43 15.86
N ARG A 21 14.77 -26.16 16.72
CA ARG A 21 14.78 -26.68 18.10
C ARG A 21 13.65 -26.11 18.93
N ALA A 22 13.36 -24.82 18.80
CA ALA A 22 12.25 -24.18 19.49
C ALA A 22 10.93 -24.83 19.09
N VAL A 23 10.64 -24.93 17.78
CA VAL A 23 9.42 -25.56 17.25
C VAL A 23 9.26 -27.00 17.72
N HIS A 24 10.33 -27.80 17.70
CA HIS A 24 10.30 -29.19 18.18
C HIS A 24 9.99 -29.28 19.68
N THR A 25 10.58 -28.40 20.48
CA THR A 25 10.42 -28.40 21.95
C THR A 25 9.04 -27.93 22.37
N THR A 26 8.52 -26.87 21.75
CA THR A 26 7.21 -26.28 22.05
C THR A 26 6.06 -27.00 21.36
N GLN A 27 6.36 -27.85 20.37
CA GLN A 27 5.38 -28.52 19.50
C GLN A 27 4.43 -27.53 18.82
N SER A 28 4.95 -26.33 18.52
CA SER A 28 4.21 -25.22 17.96
C SER A 28 5.17 -24.33 17.18
N PRO A 29 4.73 -23.65 16.09
CA PRO A 29 5.57 -22.65 15.43
C PRO A 29 6.01 -21.51 16.38
N GLY A 30 5.39 -21.39 17.57
CA GLY A 30 5.66 -20.35 18.56
C GLY A 30 4.85 -19.08 18.27
N SER A 31 4.62 -18.26 19.30
CA SER A 31 4.07 -16.91 19.13
C SER A 31 5.23 -15.91 19.01
N GLY A 32 5.45 -15.37 17.82
CA GLY A 32 6.44 -14.30 17.60
C GLY A 32 7.51 -14.63 16.57
N LEU A 33 8.16 -13.56 16.08
CA LEU A 33 9.19 -13.62 15.07
C LEU A 33 10.51 -14.13 15.69
N GLN A 34 11.13 -15.16 15.11
CA GLN A 34 12.49 -15.54 15.51
C GLN A 34 13.46 -14.46 15.01
N LEU A 35 13.91 -13.63 15.95
CA LEU A 35 14.67 -12.42 15.66
C LEU A 35 16.03 -12.67 14.99
N GLY A 36 16.78 -13.71 15.39
CA GLY A 36 18.08 -14.04 14.79
C GLY A 36 17.98 -14.48 13.32
N LEU A 37 17.10 -15.44 13.00
CA LEU A 37 16.91 -15.88 11.61
C LEU A 37 16.36 -14.76 10.74
N PHE A 38 15.43 -13.98 11.30
CA PHE A 38 14.90 -12.79 10.69
C PHE A 38 15.99 -11.77 10.36
N THR A 39 16.82 -11.40 11.34
CA THR A 39 17.90 -10.43 11.18
C THR A 39 18.88 -10.88 10.10
N GLN A 40 19.28 -12.15 10.10
CA GLN A 40 20.21 -12.68 9.09
C GLN A 40 19.61 -12.66 7.67
N THR A 41 18.33 -13.01 7.55
CA THR A 41 17.61 -12.95 6.26
C THR A 41 17.50 -11.50 5.79
N SER A 42 17.08 -10.60 6.67
CA SER A 42 16.92 -9.17 6.39
C SER A 42 18.22 -8.52 5.97
N ASN A 43 19.31 -8.73 6.72
CA ASN A 43 20.61 -8.16 6.41
C ASN A 43 21.10 -8.60 5.03
N LYS A 44 20.91 -9.89 4.68
CA LYS A 44 21.29 -10.39 3.36
C LYS A 44 20.50 -9.70 2.26
N LEU A 45 19.17 -9.62 2.37
CA LEU A 45 18.36 -8.98 1.32
C LEU A 45 18.56 -7.45 1.26
N MET A 46 18.75 -6.78 2.40
CA MET A 46 19.12 -5.36 2.47
C MET A 46 20.44 -5.09 1.75
N SER A 47 21.46 -5.95 1.93
CA SER A 47 22.72 -5.80 1.20
C SER A 47 22.51 -5.91 -0.32
N GLY A 48 21.51 -6.67 -0.78
CA GLY A 48 21.14 -6.74 -2.19
C GLY A 48 20.55 -5.41 -2.69
N VAL A 49 19.67 -4.79 -1.90
CA VAL A 49 19.14 -3.45 -2.17
C VAL A 49 20.26 -2.41 -2.27
N GLU A 50 21.21 -2.43 -1.33
CA GLU A 50 22.33 -1.48 -1.30
C GLU A 50 23.23 -1.62 -2.53
N VAL A 51 23.58 -2.86 -2.88
CA VAL A 51 24.37 -3.17 -4.08
C VAL A 51 23.63 -2.74 -5.36
N GLY A 52 22.32 -2.95 -5.42
CA GLY A 52 21.54 -2.69 -6.61
C GLY A 52 21.21 -1.22 -6.83
N TYR A 53 20.77 -0.50 -5.80
CA TYR A 53 20.30 0.88 -5.93
C TYR A 53 21.46 1.88 -6.08
N ASN A 54 22.55 1.67 -5.33
CA ASN A 54 23.80 2.44 -5.38
C ASN A 54 23.62 3.96 -5.64
N SER A 55 22.75 4.60 -4.87
CA SER A 55 22.36 6.02 -5.02
C SER A 55 22.31 6.71 -3.66
N THR A 56 22.52 8.04 -3.65
CA THR A 56 22.46 8.88 -2.45
C THR A 56 21.03 9.25 -2.04
N ASP A 57 20.02 8.77 -2.78
CA ASP A 57 18.61 8.95 -2.40
C ASP A 57 18.25 7.99 -1.26
N GLU A 58 18.54 8.45 -0.03
CA GLU A 58 18.27 7.73 1.21
C GLU A 58 16.78 7.38 1.33
N LYS A 59 15.87 8.27 0.94
CA LYS A 59 14.42 8.09 1.07
C LYS A 59 13.91 6.92 0.24
N ALA A 60 14.43 6.73 -0.97
CA ALA A 60 14.06 5.61 -1.83
C ALA A 60 14.77 4.31 -1.44
N THR A 61 16.01 4.42 -0.98
CA THR A 61 16.75 3.29 -0.40
C THR A 61 16.01 2.72 0.80
N ASP A 62 15.46 3.57 1.67
CA ASP A 62 14.69 3.16 2.85
C ASP A 62 13.38 2.46 2.47
N PHE A 63 12.72 2.87 1.40
CA PHE A 63 11.51 2.18 0.93
C PHE A 63 11.81 0.76 0.47
N LEU A 64 12.86 0.60 -0.35
CA LEU A 64 13.33 -0.70 -0.81
C LEU A 64 13.77 -1.59 0.38
N ARG A 65 14.46 -1.01 1.37
CA ARG A 65 14.86 -1.68 2.62
C ARG A 65 13.65 -2.13 3.44
N ASN A 66 12.63 -1.30 3.57
CA ASN A 66 11.42 -1.64 4.33
C ASN A 66 10.64 -2.78 3.68
N ASN A 67 10.55 -2.81 2.35
CA ASN A 67 9.90 -3.91 1.64
C ASN A 67 10.63 -5.25 1.86
N VAL A 68 11.97 -5.28 1.76
CA VAL A 68 12.75 -6.51 2.04
C VAL A 68 12.73 -6.91 3.51
N TYR A 69 12.62 -5.95 4.43
CA TYR A 69 12.45 -6.20 5.86
C TYR A 69 11.13 -6.94 6.14
N LEU A 70 10.02 -6.42 5.60
CA LEU A 70 8.69 -7.04 5.72
C LEU A 70 8.67 -8.45 5.11
N PHE A 71 9.27 -8.61 3.92
CA PHE A 71 9.42 -9.92 3.29
C PHE A 71 10.24 -10.91 4.14
N SER A 72 11.32 -10.45 4.77
CA SER A 72 12.16 -11.28 5.63
C SER A 72 11.41 -11.80 6.86
N ALA A 73 10.52 -10.97 7.42
CA ALA A 73 9.68 -11.39 8.53
C ALA A 73 8.64 -12.43 8.11
N ALA A 74 7.95 -12.19 7.00
CA ALA A 74 7.01 -13.13 6.40
C ALA A 74 7.68 -14.48 6.11
N LYS A 75 8.86 -14.45 5.47
CA LYS A 75 9.67 -15.63 5.19
C LYS A 75 10.05 -16.40 6.46
N THR A 76 10.46 -15.69 7.50
CA THR A 76 10.84 -16.32 8.78
C THR A 76 9.64 -17.01 9.44
N ARG A 77 8.47 -16.37 9.41
CA ARG A 77 7.24 -16.96 9.93
C ARG A 77 6.80 -18.17 9.14
N HIS A 78 6.85 -18.08 7.80
CA HIS A 78 6.52 -19.19 6.91
C HIS A 78 7.44 -20.40 7.16
N GLN A 79 8.75 -20.17 7.37
CA GLN A 79 9.67 -21.24 7.75
C GLN A 79 9.29 -21.92 9.08
N ALA A 80 8.80 -21.17 10.07
CA ALA A 80 8.31 -21.74 11.33
C ALA A 80 7.06 -22.60 11.11
N VAL A 81 6.13 -22.16 10.24
CA VAL A 81 4.96 -22.98 9.83
C VAL A 81 5.43 -24.27 9.17
N GLU A 82 6.32 -24.20 8.18
CA GLU A 82 6.83 -25.38 7.47
C GLU A 82 7.53 -26.36 8.41
N LEU A 83 8.32 -25.86 9.35
CA LEU A 83 8.92 -26.70 10.40
C LEU A 83 7.84 -27.38 11.25
N SER A 84 6.78 -26.66 11.63
CA SER A 84 5.70 -27.23 12.44
C SER A 84 4.96 -28.37 11.73
N LYS A 85 4.82 -28.29 10.40
CA LYS A 85 4.23 -29.36 9.56
C LYS A 85 5.07 -30.66 9.60
N GLN A 86 6.35 -30.58 9.97
CA GLN A 86 7.25 -31.72 10.12
C GLN A 86 7.24 -32.32 11.54
N LEU A 87 6.43 -31.82 12.48
CA LEU A 87 6.41 -32.31 13.86
C LEU A 87 5.92 -33.75 13.97
N LEU A 88 4.96 -34.15 13.13
CA LEU A 88 4.35 -35.47 13.16
C LEU A 88 4.93 -36.38 12.07
N ASP A 89 5.05 -37.67 12.36
CA ASP A 89 5.25 -38.70 11.34
C ASP A 89 3.93 -39.15 10.72
N ASP A 90 4.01 -40.11 9.80
CA ASP A 90 2.87 -40.60 9.02
C ASP A 90 1.82 -41.31 9.92
N GLU A 91 2.24 -41.75 11.10
CA GLU A 91 1.39 -42.34 12.14
C GLU A 91 0.80 -41.30 13.12
N GLY A 92 1.05 -40.00 12.88
CA GLY A 92 0.59 -38.91 13.73
C GLY A 92 1.33 -38.81 15.07
N GLN A 93 2.47 -39.48 15.22
CA GLN A 93 3.31 -39.42 16.41
C GLN A 93 4.36 -38.31 16.28
N ILE A 94 4.76 -37.72 17.41
CA ILE A 94 5.79 -36.68 17.40
C ILE A 94 7.12 -37.28 16.97
N ARG A 95 7.71 -36.73 15.91
CA ARG A 95 9.04 -37.14 15.42
C ARG A 95 10.08 -36.92 16.51
N SER A 96 11.00 -37.87 16.66
CA SER A 96 12.19 -37.64 17.49
C SER A 96 13.05 -36.51 16.92
N TRP A 97 13.81 -35.81 17.77
CA TRP A 97 14.68 -34.72 17.34
C TRP A 97 15.60 -35.11 16.17
N ARG A 98 16.13 -36.34 16.16
CA ARG A 98 16.98 -36.82 15.06
C ARG A 98 16.24 -36.86 13.72
N LYS A 99 15.01 -37.36 13.70
CA LYS A 99 14.18 -37.41 12.48
C LYS A 99 13.72 -36.01 12.07
N PHE A 100 13.22 -35.21 13.02
CA PHE A 100 12.81 -33.82 12.79
C PHE A 100 13.94 -32.96 12.23
N ARG A 101 15.14 -33.04 12.83
CA ARG A 101 16.34 -32.31 12.35
C ARG A 101 16.68 -32.65 10.91
N LYS A 102 16.46 -33.89 10.47
CA LYS A 102 16.72 -34.29 9.08
C LYS A 102 15.81 -33.53 8.11
N GLU A 103 14.51 -33.42 8.41
CA GLU A 103 13.57 -32.65 7.60
C GLU A 103 13.86 -31.15 7.66
N ALA A 104 14.16 -30.64 8.86
CA ALA A 104 14.52 -29.24 9.05
C ALA A 104 15.72 -28.84 8.17
N LEU A 105 16.75 -29.68 8.05
CA LEU A 105 17.88 -29.43 7.16
C LEU A 105 17.48 -29.39 5.67
N GLY A 106 16.48 -30.19 5.27
CA GLY A 106 15.89 -30.10 3.94
C GLY A 106 15.22 -28.75 3.69
N ILE A 107 14.42 -28.28 4.65
CA ILE A 107 13.78 -26.96 4.62
C ILE A 107 14.85 -25.85 4.56
N HIS A 108 15.89 -25.91 5.40
CA HIS A 108 16.99 -24.95 5.37
C HIS A 108 17.65 -24.85 3.99
N GLN A 109 17.98 -26.01 3.40
CA GLN A 109 18.62 -26.07 2.08
C GLN A 109 17.76 -25.44 0.98
N GLN A 110 16.44 -25.54 1.09
CA GLN A 110 15.51 -24.92 0.16
C GLN A 110 15.38 -23.42 0.42
N TYR A 111 15.03 -23.01 1.64
CA TYR A 111 14.69 -21.64 1.98
C TYR A 111 15.92 -20.72 2.08
N ASN A 112 16.93 -21.13 2.84
CA ASN A 112 18.03 -20.25 3.25
C ASN A 112 19.27 -20.37 2.37
N VAL A 113 19.27 -21.33 1.44
CA VAL A 113 20.33 -21.48 0.44
C VAL A 113 19.78 -21.17 -0.95
N ARG A 114 18.92 -22.04 -1.51
CA ARG A 114 18.47 -21.91 -2.91
C ARG A 114 17.54 -20.71 -3.13
N TRP A 115 16.48 -20.60 -2.34
CA TRP A 115 15.49 -19.53 -2.51
C TRP A 115 16.06 -18.18 -2.07
N LEU A 116 16.81 -18.13 -0.97
CA LEU A 116 17.44 -16.89 -0.52
C LEU A 116 18.44 -16.33 -1.54
N GLU A 117 19.12 -17.17 -2.33
CA GLU A 117 19.97 -16.71 -3.43
C GLU A 117 19.12 -16.06 -4.54
N ALA A 118 18.04 -16.71 -5.00
CA ALA A 118 17.16 -16.14 -6.02
C ALA A 118 16.47 -14.84 -5.55
N GLU A 119 16.05 -14.79 -4.29
CA GLU A 119 15.46 -13.61 -3.66
C GLU A 119 16.48 -12.46 -3.54
N TYR A 120 17.73 -12.76 -3.17
CA TYR A 120 18.81 -11.78 -3.13
C TYR A 120 19.05 -11.16 -4.51
N GLU A 121 19.22 -11.99 -5.55
CA GLU A 121 19.42 -11.52 -6.92
C GLU A 121 18.23 -10.70 -7.43
N HIS A 122 17.01 -11.10 -7.07
CA HIS A 122 15.80 -10.34 -7.38
C HIS A 122 15.78 -8.97 -6.68
N ALA A 123 16.20 -8.89 -5.41
CA ALA A 123 16.32 -7.63 -4.70
C ALA A 123 17.36 -6.70 -5.33
N VAL A 124 18.52 -7.24 -5.74
CA VAL A 124 19.54 -6.48 -6.48
C VAL A 124 18.97 -5.95 -7.79
N ALA A 125 18.39 -6.81 -8.63
CA ALA A 125 17.84 -6.42 -9.93
C ALA A 125 16.70 -5.40 -9.79
N SER A 126 15.82 -5.59 -8.81
CA SER A 126 14.71 -4.67 -8.54
C SER A 126 15.21 -3.30 -8.12
N ALA A 127 16.21 -3.25 -7.24
CA ALA A 127 16.85 -2.01 -6.82
C ALA A 127 17.55 -1.29 -7.99
N GLN A 128 18.25 -2.02 -8.87
CA GLN A 128 18.84 -1.44 -10.09
C GLN A 128 17.78 -0.85 -11.02
N MET A 129 16.67 -1.55 -11.22
CA MET A 129 15.58 -1.07 -12.07
C MET A 129 14.85 0.13 -11.43
N ALA A 130 14.77 0.18 -10.10
CA ALA A 130 14.23 1.32 -9.39
C ALA A 130 15.10 2.57 -9.55
N ALA A 131 16.42 2.43 -9.47
CA ALA A 131 17.36 3.51 -9.76
C ALA A 131 17.22 3.97 -11.22
N ARG A 132 17.18 3.01 -12.15
CA ARG A 132 17.06 3.30 -13.58
C ARG A 132 15.78 4.06 -13.95
N TRP A 133 14.65 3.79 -13.30
CA TRP A 133 13.40 4.50 -13.56
C TRP A 133 13.52 6.02 -13.33
N LYS A 134 14.39 6.42 -12.40
CA LYS A 134 14.67 7.82 -12.06
C LYS A 134 15.63 8.50 -13.02
N GLU A 135 16.35 7.74 -13.83
CA GLU A 135 17.24 8.28 -14.87
C GLU A 135 16.44 8.81 -16.07
N PHE A 136 15.17 8.43 -16.20
CA PHE A 136 14.29 8.83 -17.29
C PHE A 136 13.40 10.02 -16.92
N GLU A 137 13.25 10.96 -17.84
CA GLU A 137 12.32 12.10 -17.75
C GLU A 137 10.89 11.70 -18.17
N GLU A 138 9.88 12.49 -17.80
CA GLU A 138 8.46 12.14 -18.07
C GLU A 138 8.10 12.05 -19.56
N ASP A 139 8.76 12.85 -20.40
CA ASP A 139 8.56 12.87 -21.85
C ASP A 139 9.41 11.82 -22.59
N ASP A 140 10.23 11.05 -21.87
CA ASP A 140 11.08 10.04 -22.49
C ASP A 140 10.25 8.90 -23.11
N VAL A 141 10.74 8.41 -24.23
CA VAL A 141 10.27 7.18 -24.84
C VAL A 141 11.20 6.06 -24.39
N LEU A 142 10.63 5.01 -23.81
CA LEU A 142 11.36 3.90 -23.25
C LEU A 142 11.25 2.67 -24.15
N GLN A 143 12.27 1.83 -24.14
CA GLN A 143 12.30 0.55 -24.83
C GLN A 143 12.65 -0.58 -23.87
N TYR A 144 11.85 -1.65 -23.89
CA TYR A 144 12.14 -2.88 -23.14
C TYR A 144 13.20 -3.70 -23.89
N GLU A 145 14.24 -4.13 -23.18
CA GLU A 145 15.35 -4.89 -23.76
C GLU A 145 15.61 -6.17 -22.96
N THR A 146 15.75 -7.27 -23.66
CA THR A 146 16.22 -8.54 -23.11
C THR A 146 17.69 -8.75 -23.47
N VAL A 147 18.37 -9.60 -22.70
CA VAL A 147 19.72 -10.09 -23.02
C VAL A 147 19.78 -10.95 -24.30
N GLY A 148 18.64 -11.30 -24.91
CA GLY A 148 18.57 -11.98 -26.22
C GLY A 148 19.05 -13.44 -26.25
N ASP A 149 19.51 -14.01 -25.12
CA ASP A 149 20.02 -15.38 -25.08
C ASP A 149 18.92 -16.46 -24.99
N SER A 150 19.32 -17.73 -25.11
CA SER A 150 18.40 -18.87 -25.08
C SER A 150 17.69 -19.07 -23.72
N ARG A 151 18.15 -18.40 -22.66
CA ARG A 151 17.58 -18.49 -21.30
C ARG A 151 16.54 -17.41 -21.03
N VAL A 152 16.35 -16.44 -21.94
CA VAL A 152 15.25 -15.49 -21.85
C VAL A 152 13.93 -16.24 -22.04
N ARG A 153 12.98 -16.00 -21.12
CA ARG A 153 11.66 -16.66 -21.14
C ARG A 153 10.86 -16.23 -22.37
N PRO A 154 10.02 -17.11 -22.96
CA PRO A 154 9.23 -16.77 -24.15
C PRO A 154 8.38 -15.50 -23.98
N GLU A 155 7.82 -15.30 -22.79
CA GLU A 155 7.01 -14.13 -22.46
C GLU A 155 7.84 -12.86 -22.54
N HIS A 156 9.05 -12.88 -21.97
CA HIS A 156 9.97 -11.74 -21.97
C HIS A 156 10.48 -11.43 -23.38
N LYS A 157 10.71 -12.47 -24.21
CA LYS A 157 11.07 -12.29 -25.63
C LYS A 157 9.95 -11.61 -26.42
N ALA A 158 8.68 -11.86 -26.08
CA ALA A 158 7.55 -11.21 -26.73
C ALA A 158 7.48 -9.70 -26.41
N TRP A 159 8.08 -9.28 -25.30
CA TRP A 159 8.17 -7.87 -24.90
C TRP A 159 9.46 -7.19 -25.38
N ASP A 160 10.39 -7.92 -25.97
CA ASP A 160 11.63 -7.35 -26.48
C ASP A 160 11.33 -6.29 -27.55
N SER A 161 12.05 -5.17 -27.48
CA SER A 161 11.88 -4.01 -28.35
C SER A 161 10.52 -3.29 -28.24
N ILE A 162 9.69 -3.57 -27.23
CA ILE A 162 8.49 -2.77 -26.97
C ILE A 162 8.91 -1.34 -26.62
N THR A 163 8.53 -0.39 -27.47
CA THR A 163 8.91 1.03 -27.38
C THR A 163 7.67 1.90 -27.15
N LEU A 164 7.57 2.50 -25.96
CA LEU A 164 6.40 3.25 -25.49
C LEU A 164 6.83 4.48 -24.68
N PRO A 165 6.06 5.58 -24.68
CA PRO A 165 6.28 6.70 -23.75
C PRO A 165 6.35 6.21 -22.29
N LYS A 166 7.18 6.84 -21.45
CA LYS A 166 7.30 6.50 -20.01
C LYS A 166 5.95 6.53 -19.28
N SER A 167 5.09 7.48 -19.65
CA SER A 167 3.74 7.64 -19.10
C SER A 167 2.74 6.55 -19.52
N HIS A 168 3.10 5.65 -20.45
CA HIS A 168 2.19 4.63 -20.94
C HIS A 168 1.88 3.57 -19.85
N PRO A 169 0.60 3.18 -19.64
CA PRO A 169 0.20 2.30 -18.54
C PRO A 169 0.80 0.88 -18.59
N TRP A 170 1.30 0.44 -19.75
CA TRP A 170 2.01 -0.85 -19.89
C TRP A 170 3.19 -0.97 -18.92
N TRP A 171 3.90 0.15 -18.66
CA TRP A 171 5.01 0.19 -17.71
C TRP A 171 4.58 0.01 -16.26
N LEU A 172 3.29 0.11 -15.92
CA LEU A 172 2.82 -0.12 -14.54
C LEU A 172 2.88 -1.59 -14.15
N THR A 173 2.86 -2.50 -15.13
CA THR A 173 2.80 -3.94 -14.90
C THR A 173 3.99 -4.69 -15.47
N HIS A 174 4.58 -4.22 -16.59
CA HIS A 174 5.62 -4.92 -17.34
C HIS A 174 7.03 -4.36 -17.12
N TYR A 175 7.26 -3.55 -16.08
CA TYR A 175 8.60 -3.03 -15.82
C TYR A 175 9.46 -4.10 -15.11
N PRO A 176 10.70 -4.37 -15.56
CA PRO A 176 11.55 -5.39 -14.95
C PRO A 176 11.89 -5.14 -13.47
N PRO A 177 12.23 -6.19 -12.70
CA PRO A 177 12.35 -7.60 -13.10
C PRO A 177 11.02 -8.36 -13.16
N ASN A 178 10.76 -9.07 -14.27
CA ASN A 178 9.50 -9.79 -14.49
C ASN A 178 9.63 -11.31 -14.24
N GLY A 179 10.46 -11.70 -13.28
CA GLY A 179 10.68 -13.10 -12.89
C GLY A 179 11.96 -13.33 -12.11
N TRP A 180 12.07 -14.45 -11.40
CA TRP A 180 13.30 -14.84 -10.72
C TRP A 180 14.48 -14.88 -11.69
N LEU A 181 15.62 -14.30 -11.31
CA LEU A 181 16.83 -14.21 -12.14
C LEU A 181 16.56 -13.55 -13.51
N CYS A 182 15.60 -12.61 -13.58
CA CYS A 182 15.36 -11.80 -14.77
C CYS A 182 16.61 -10.96 -15.09
N ARG A 183 16.93 -10.85 -16.38
CA ARG A 183 18.07 -10.08 -16.92
C ARG A 183 17.61 -9.10 -18.00
N CYS A 184 16.34 -8.71 -17.93
CA CYS A 184 15.77 -7.69 -18.80
C CYS A 184 16.03 -6.30 -18.21
N THR A 185 15.99 -5.29 -19.06
CA THR A 185 16.17 -3.90 -18.68
C THR A 185 15.23 -3.01 -19.51
N VAL A 186 15.28 -1.72 -19.22
CA VAL A 186 14.58 -0.68 -19.96
C VAL A 186 15.58 0.41 -20.27
N ILE A 187 15.61 0.90 -21.49
CA ILE A 187 16.52 1.96 -21.94
C ILE A 187 15.72 3.10 -22.56
N GLY A 188 16.34 4.28 -22.65
CA GLY A 188 15.80 5.36 -23.49
C GLY A 188 15.85 4.95 -24.95
N ALA A 189 14.74 5.11 -25.68
CA ALA A 189 14.68 4.80 -27.09
C ALA A 189 15.51 5.79 -27.91
N ALA A 190 16.11 5.31 -29.01
CA ALA A 190 16.84 6.18 -29.91
C ALA A 190 15.92 7.27 -30.51
N PRO A 191 16.44 8.49 -30.80
CA PRO A 191 15.66 9.53 -31.45
C PRO A 191 15.02 9.03 -32.76
N GLY A 192 13.69 9.16 -32.87
CA GLY A 192 12.93 8.70 -34.03
C GLY A 192 12.60 7.20 -34.02
N ALA A 193 12.83 6.49 -32.93
CA ALA A 193 12.37 5.11 -32.76
C ALA A 193 10.85 5.01 -32.98
N ARG A 194 10.43 4.00 -33.75
CA ARG A 194 9.01 3.77 -34.02
C ARG A 194 8.35 3.20 -32.77
N HIS A 195 7.29 3.87 -32.31
CA HIS A 195 6.50 3.37 -31.18
C HIS A 195 5.80 2.06 -31.55
N THR A 196 5.68 1.18 -30.56
CA THR A 196 4.90 -0.04 -30.67
C THR A 196 3.42 0.32 -30.87
N PRO A 197 2.73 -0.23 -31.90
CA PRO A 197 1.31 0.04 -32.11
C PRO A 197 0.44 -0.46 -30.95
N GLN A 198 -0.52 0.37 -30.50
CA GLN A 198 -1.44 -0.02 -29.41
C GLN A 198 -2.23 -1.30 -29.73
N SER A 199 -2.49 -1.57 -31.01
CA SER A 199 -3.26 -2.74 -31.46
C SER A 199 -2.58 -4.07 -31.17
N ILE A 200 -1.25 -4.09 -30.97
CA ILE A 200 -0.53 -5.34 -30.69
C ILE A 200 -0.38 -5.62 -29.20
N LEU A 201 -0.45 -4.60 -28.33
CA LEU A 201 -0.23 -4.76 -26.89
C LEU A 201 -1.20 -5.74 -26.21
N PRO A 202 -2.52 -5.74 -26.51
CA PRO A 202 -3.45 -6.69 -25.87
C PRO A 202 -3.22 -8.16 -26.23
N ALA A 203 -2.44 -8.45 -27.28
CA ALA A 203 -2.11 -9.81 -27.70
C ALA A 203 -0.80 -10.33 -27.08
N LEU A 204 -0.08 -9.49 -26.33
CA LEU A 204 1.15 -9.87 -25.65
C LEU A 204 0.84 -10.63 -24.34
N PRO A 205 1.73 -11.52 -23.90
CA PRO A 205 1.58 -12.18 -22.61
C PRO A 205 1.65 -11.15 -21.48
N GLU A 206 0.94 -11.41 -20.39
CA GLU A 206 0.99 -10.60 -19.17
C GLU A 206 2.06 -11.17 -18.20
N PRO A 207 2.65 -10.34 -17.32
CA PRO A 207 3.59 -10.81 -16.30
C PRO A 207 2.90 -11.65 -15.23
N ASP A 208 3.59 -12.69 -14.78
CA ASP A 208 3.07 -13.61 -13.77
C ASP A 208 2.99 -12.97 -12.38
N GLY A 209 1.79 -13.00 -11.78
CA GLY A 209 1.54 -12.80 -10.34
C GLY A 209 2.46 -11.79 -9.65
N ILE A 210 3.34 -12.30 -8.78
CA ILE A 210 4.25 -11.52 -7.92
C ILE A 210 5.31 -10.70 -8.67
N PHE A 211 5.40 -10.82 -10.00
CA PHE A 211 6.33 -10.07 -10.84
C PHE A 211 5.64 -8.99 -11.69
N ARG A 212 4.33 -8.81 -11.50
CA ARG A 212 3.55 -7.75 -12.11
C ARG A 212 3.76 -6.47 -11.31
N GLY A 213 4.31 -5.43 -11.92
CA GLY A 213 4.46 -4.14 -11.27
C GLY A 213 5.50 -3.24 -11.89
N ASN A 214 5.80 -2.16 -11.15
CA ASN A 214 6.88 -1.23 -11.46
C ASN A 214 7.59 -0.78 -10.19
N VAL A 215 8.70 -1.45 -9.86
CA VAL A 215 9.49 -1.14 -8.68
C VAL A 215 10.08 0.28 -8.70
N GLY A 216 10.28 0.89 -9.87
CA GLY A 216 10.73 2.28 -9.97
C GLY A 216 9.67 3.30 -9.57
N LYS A 217 8.39 2.95 -9.75
CA LYS A 217 7.26 3.78 -9.32
C LYS A 217 6.82 3.44 -7.89
N THR A 218 6.74 2.16 -7.55
CA THR A 218 6.16 1.71 -6.28
C THR A 218 7.19 1.43 -5.19
N GLY A 219 8.44 1.14 -5.55
CA GLY A 219 9.48 0.65 -4.63
C GLY A 219 9.25 -0.76 -4.08
N ILE A 220 8.25 -1.49 -4.59
CA ILE A 220 7.90 -2.84 -4.11
C ILE A 220 8.77 -3.87 -4.82
N ILE A 221 9.65 -4.56 -4.08
CA ILE A 221 10.51 -5.65 -4.58
C ILE A 221 9.78 -6.99 -4.49
N PHE A 222 9.19 -7.25 -3.32
CA PHE A 222 8.38 -8.42 -3.01
C PHE A 222 6.96 -7.94 -2.66
N PRO A 223 5.96 -8.22 -3.51
CA PRO A 223 4.62 -7.72 -3.29
C PRO A 223 3.85 -8.63 -2.31
N LEU A 224 2.73 -8.14 -1.77
CA LEU A 224 1.98 -8.81 -0.70
C LEU A 224 1.31 -10.11 -1.16
N GLU A 225 1.13 -10.29 -2.46
CA GLU A 225 0.66 -11.52 -3.09
C GLU A 225 1.70 -12.65 -3.00
N HIS A 226 2.92 -12.39 -2.50
CA HIS A 226 3.91 -13.43 -2.29
C HIS A 226 3.44 -14.47 -1.25
N PRO A 227 3.60 -15.79 -1.51
CA PRO A 227 3.06 -16.85 -0.63
C PRO A 227 3.47 -16.78 0.83
N TYR A 228 4.63 -16.19 1.15
CA TYR A 228 5.08 -16.00 2.53
C TYR A 228 4.14 -15.13 3.38
N TYR A 229 3.36 -14.24 2.75
CA TYR A 229 2.42 -13.37 3.46
C TYR A 229 1.12 -14.09 3.85
N ALA A 230 0.76 -15.19 3.17
CA ALA A 230 -0.49 -15.90 3.37
C ALA A 230 -0.67 -16.47 4.80
N GLU A 231 0.45 -16.72 5.49
CA GLU A 231 0.49 -17.36 6.82
C GLU A 231 0.75 -16.36 7.96
N LEU A 232 0.79 -15.05 7.67
CA LEU A 232 0.91 -14.01 8.70
C LEU A 232 -0.44 -13.80 9.39
N THR A 233 -0.46 -13.86 10.71
CA THR A 233 -1.60 -13.38 11.50
C THR A 233 -1.68 -11.85 11.49
N ALA A 234 -2.86 -11.29 11.74
CA ALA A 234 -3.02 -9.83 11.85
C ALA A 234 -2.07 -9.19 12.89
N GLY A 235 -1.80 -9.89 14.01
CA GLY A 235 -0.85 -9.42 15.03
C GLY A 235 0.60 -9.46 14.55
N GLU A 236 0.97 -10.39 13.67
CA GLU A 236 2.30 -10.48 13.07
C GLU A 236 2.49 -9.43 11.98
N GLN A 237 1.48 -9.17 11.15
CA GLN A 237 1.50 -8.03 10.22
C GLN A 237 1.73 -6.71 10.97
N GLN A 238 1.01 -6.52 12.08
CA GLN A 238 1.13 -5.34 12.93
C GLN A 238 2.50 -5.23 13.62
N LEU A 239 3.07 -6.36 14.08
CA LEU A 239 4.42 -6.39 14.63
C LEU A 239 5.47 -6.03 13.56
N VAL A 240 5.31 -6.53 12.33
CA VAL A 240 6.24 -6.24 11.24
C VAL A 240 6.15 -4.77 10.81
N GLN A 241 4.95 -4.22 10.68
CA GLN A 241 4.71 -2.79 10.38
C GLN A 241 5.29 -1.87 11.46
N LYS A 242 5.03 -2.18 12.74
CA LYS A 242 5.60 -1.45 13.88
C LYS A 242 7.12 -1.48 13.90
N THR A 243 7.73 -2.62 13.53
CA THR A 243 9.19 -2.73 13.49
C THR A 243 9.78 -2.07 12.24
N ALA A 244 8.99 -1.88 11.17
CA ALA A 244 9.34 -1.15 9.95
C ALA A 244 9.06 0.36 10.00
N GLY A 245 8.54 0.89 11.11
CA GLY A 245 8.23 2.32 11.27
C GLY A 245 6.98 2.81 10.53
N GLN A 246 6.11 1.91 10.08
CA GLN A 246 4.84 2.23 9.42
C GLN A 246 3.66 2.07 10.39
N PHE A 247 2.66 2.94 10.30
CA PHE A 247 1.55 3.01 11.27
C PHE A 247 0.19 2.93 10.60
N HIS A 248 -0.75 2.25 11.25
CA HIS A 248 -2.16 2.32 10.90
C HIS A 248 -2.81 3.57 11.48
N ILE A 249 -3.80 4.15 10.78
CA ILE A 249 -4.58 5.27 11.34
C ILE A 249 -5.28 4.88 12.65
N SER A 250 -5.61 3.60 12.83
CA SER A 250 -6.18 3.07 14.07
C SER A 250 -5.29 3.27 15.29
N GLU A 251 -3.97 3.41 15.10
CA GLU A 251 -3.01 3.68 16.18
C GLU A 251 -3.00 5.16 16.61
N LEU A 252 -3.54 6.04 15.76
CA LEU A 252 -3.65 7.48 16.02
C LEU A 252 -5.01 7.87 16.59
N VAL A 253 -5.92 6.90 16.77
CA VAL A 253 -7.31 7.12 17.19
C VAL A 253 -7.56 6.54 18.58
N THR A 254 -8.19 7.32 19.46
CA THR A 254 -8.67 6.83 20.76
C THR A 254 -10.17 6.57 20.70
N GLN A 255 -10.55 5.29 20.79
CA GLN A 255 -11.95 4.92 20.97
C GLN A 255 -12.34 5.07 22.45
N PRO A 256 -13.44 5.77 22.79
CA PRO A 256 -13.87 5.92 24.16
C PRO A 256 -14.36 4.58 24.71
N LYS A 257 -14.03 4.27 25.96
CA LYS A 257 -14.41 2.99 26.63
C LYS A 257 -15.93 2.75 26.65
N SER A 258 -16.73 3.80 26.50
CA SER A 258 -18.20 3.75 26.44
C SER A 258 -18.76 3.41 25.05
N LEU A 259 -17.91 3.27 24.01
CA LEU A 259 -18.34 2.91 22.67
C LEU A 259 -18.76 1.43 22.62
N ALA A 260 -20.02 1.17 22.29
CA ALA A 260 -20.60 -0.18 22.29
C ALA A 260 -21.64 -0.37 21.17
N GLY A 261 -21.90 -1.63 20.82
CA GLY A 261 -22.86 -2.04 19.79
C GLY A 261 -22.56 -1.43 18.43
N VAL A 262 -23.60 -1.08 17.68
CA VAL A 262 -23.52 -0.57 16.30
C VAL A 262 -22.55 0.60 16.10
N ARG A 263 -22.36 1.45 17.12
CA ARG A 263 -21.40 2.56 17.09
C ARG A 263 -19.96 2.09 17.13
N LYS A 264 -19.68 1.07 17.93
CA LYS A 264 -18.36 0.43 17.96
C LYS A 264 -18.10 -0.31 16.65
N ASP A 265 -19.10 -1.02 16.15
CA ASP A 265 -18.99 -1.81 14.92
C ASP A 265 -18.68 -0.90 13.74
N GLY A 266 -19.45 0.18 13.53
CA GLY A 266 -19.19 1.12 12.44
C GLY A 266 -17.83 1.81 12.51
N VAL A 267 -17.41 2.28 13.70
CA VAL A 267 -16.06 2.87 13.87
C VAL A 267 -14.97 1.84 13.60
N THR A 268 -15.17 0.59 14.03
CA THR A 268 -14.20 -0.50 13.83
C THR A 268 -14.10 -0.86 12.34
N SER A 269 -15.23 -0.99 11.64
CA SER A 269 -15.27 -1.25 10.20
C SER A 269 -14.55 -0.16 9.40
N ALA A 270 -14.75 1.13 9.74
CA ALA A 270 -14.04 2.22 9.08
C ALA A 270 -12.52 2.13 9.25
N LEU A 271 -12.05 1.85 10.47
CA LEU A 271 -10.62 1.71 10.74
C LEU A 271 -10.03 0.49 10.03
N GLN A 272 -10.75 -0.63 10.01
CA GLN A 272 -10.36 -1.83 9.27
C GLN A 272 -10.30 -1.58 7.77
N ALA A 273 -11.29 -0.86 7.21
CA ALA A 273 -11.32 -0.49 5.81
C ALA A 273 -10.11 0.38 5.41
N ILE A 274 -9.75 1.39 6.21
CA ILE A 274 -8.55 2.19 5.94
C ILE A 274 -7.29 1.32 6.02
N ASN A 275 -7.16 0.54 7.08
CA ASN A 275 -6.01 -0.34 7.32
C ASN A 275 -5.85 -1.42 6.25
N LYS A 276 -6.92 -1.77 5.51
CA LYS A 276 -6.90 -2.68 4.37
C LYS A 276 -6.40 -2.01 3.09
N VAL A 277 -6.54 -0.70 2.98
CA VAL A 277 -6.18 0.05 1.77
C VAL A 277 -4.79 0.67 1.85
N HIS A 278 -4.39 1.25 2.98
CA HIS A 278 -3.02 1.78 3.15
C HIS A 278 -2.54 1.93 4.59
N VAL A 279 -1.23 2.13 4.76
CA VAL A 279 -0.55 2.57 6.00
C VAL A 279 0.19 3.90 5.80
N LEU A 280 0.38 4.63 6.89
CA LEU A 280 0.98 5.97 6.91
C LEU A 280 2.49 5.91 7.20
N PRO A 281 3.30 6.83 6.62
CA PRO A 281 4.77 6.73 6.55
C PRO A 281 5.51 7.10 7.83
N GLU A 282 4.95 7.96 8.70
CA GLU A 282 5.52 8.34 10.00
C GLU A 282 4.40 8.76 10.98
N SER A 283 4.58 8.48 12.28
CA SER A 283 3.68 8.98 13.34
C SER A 283 3.96 10.47 13.59
N PRO A 284 2.95 11.37 13.49
CA PRO A 284 3.13 12.76 13.87
C PRO A 284 3.52 12.82 15.35
N THR A 285 4.53 13.61 15.70
CA THR A 285 5.13 13.75 17.04
C THR A 285 4.13 13.56 18.19
N LEU A 286 4.05 12.31 18.67
CA LEU A 286 3.56 11.69 19.92
C LEU A 286 2.58 12.38 20.89
N ASN A 287 1.87 13.45 20.55
CA ASN A 287 1.02 14.16 21.53
C ASN A 287 -0.43 14.45 21.13
N LYS A 288 -0.95 13.82 20.07
CA LYS A 288 -2.34 14.04 19.64
C LYS A 288 -3.01 12.75 19.17
N MET A 289 -3.36 11.87 20.09
CA MET A 289 -4.37 10.84 19.78
C MET A 289 -5.70 11.55 19.46
N LEU A 290 -6.40 11.11 18.41
CA LEU A 290 -7.69 11.66 17.98
C LEU A 290 -8.84 10.96 18.72
N PRO A 291 -9.46 11.58 19.75
CA PRO A 291 -10.65 11.03 20.38
C PRO A 291 -11.84 11.05 19.41
N ILE A 292 -12.47 9.89 19.25
CA ILE A 292 -13.79 9.77 18.61
C ILE A 292 -14.86 9.89 19.69
N SER A 293 -15.93 10.64 19.43
CA SER A 293 -17.06 10.73 20.36
C SER A 293 -18.38 10.86 19.60
N PHE A 294 -19.49 10.55 20.27
CA PHE A 294 -20.83 10.73 19.73
C PHE A 294 -21.56 11.83 20.48
N ALA A 295 -22.14 12.78 19.75
CA ALA A 295 -22.91 13.87 20.32
C ALA A 295 -24.06 14.27 19.39
N LYS A 296 -25.03 15.01 19.92
CA LYS A 296 -26.01 15.68 19.07
C LYS A 296 -25.29 16.80 18.31
N THR A 297 -25.18 16.66 17.00
CA THR A 297 -24.52 17.63 16.12
C THR A 297 -25.47 18.78 15.78
N ALA A 298 -24.94 19.86 15.21
CA ALA A 298 -25.78 20.92 14.64
C ALA A 298 -26.69 20.34 13.53
N ARG A 299 -27.81 21.00 13.24
CA ARG A 299 -28.84 20.45 12.32
C ARG A 299 -28.21 20.01 10.99
N ASN A 300 -28.36 18.73 10.66
CA ASN A 300 -28.02 18.06 9.41
C ASN A 300 -26.54 17.71 9.14
N THR A 301 -25.65 17.66 10.14
CA THR A 301 -24.30 17.08 9.95
C THR A 301 -24.15 15.70 10.60
N ASN A 302 -23.65 14.72 9.85
CA ASN A 302 -23.44 13.36 10.33
C ASN A 302 -22.14 13.20 11.12
N GLY A 303 -21.13 14.04 10.85
CA GLY A 303 -19.86 14.07 11.53
C GLY A 303 -19.26 15.49 11.53
N VAL A 304 -18.29 15.72 12.41
CA VAL A 304 -17.46 16.93 12.46
C VAL A 304 -16.07 16.59 13.01
N PHE A 305 -15.05 16.81 12.19
CA PHE A 305 -13.65 16.97 12.62
C PHE A 305 -13.37 18.42 13.03
N SER A 306 -12.73 18.63 14.19
CA SER A 306 -12.40 19.97 14.71
C SER A 306 -10.95 20.03 15.19
N TYR A 307 -10.25 21.12 14.82
CA TYR A 307 -8.92 21.47 15.31
C TYR A 307 -8.88 22.97 15.65
N VAL A 308 -8.04 23.39 16.60
CA VAL A 308 -7.85 24.81 16.94
C VAL A 308 -6.38 25.22 16.70
N PRO A 309 -6.08 26.33 16.01
CA PRO A 309 -4.72 26.66 15.56
C PRO A 309 -3.74 27.16 16.64
N LEU A 310 -4.10 27.18 17.92
CA LEU A 310 -3.33 27.87 18.97
C LEU A 310 -2.59 26.88 19.89
N ARG A 311 -1.38 27.28 20.33
CA ARG A 311 -0.39 26.47 21.07
C ARG A 311 -0.90 25.82 22.37
N ASP A 312 -2.03 26.24 22.93
CA ASP A 312 -2.52 25.81 24.25
C ASP A 312 -3.98 25.29 24.26
N VAL A 313 -4.41 24.55 23.22
CA VAL A 313 -5.80 24.03 23.10
C VAL A 313 -5.81 22.49 22.93
N PRO A 314 -6.83 21.76 23.45
CA PRO A 314 -6.97 20.30 23.38
C PRO A 314 -6.66 19.66 22.02
N PRO A 315 -6.32 18.35 22.01
CA PRO A 315 -6.06 17.61 20.77
C PRO A 315 -7.25 17.71 19.80
N PRO A 316 -7.02 17.59 18.48
CA PRO A 316 -8.09 17.54 17.49
C PRO A 316 -9.14 16.50 17.90
N THR A 317 -10.41 16.75 17.61
CA THR A 317 -11.50 15.86 18.00
C THR A 317 -12.35 15.46 16.80
N LEU A 318 -12.78 14.20 16.76
CA LEU A 318 -13.73 13.69 15.78
C LEU A 318 -15.07 13.40 16.48
N LYS A 319 -16.14 14.06 16.03
CA LYS A 319 -17.48 13.90 16.59
C LYS A 319 -18.41 13.32 15.54
N LEU A 320 -19.10 12.23 15.87
CA LEU A 320 -20.14 11.62 15.05
C LEU A 320 -21.52 11.93 15.63
N SER A 321 -22.52 12.05 14.77
CA SER A 321 -23.89 12.30 15.20
C SER A 321 -24.45 11.12 15.99
N SER A 322 -25.09 11.42 17.12
CA SER A 322 -25.80 10.42 17.93
C SER A 322 -26.98 9.77 17.20
N ASP A 323 -27.43 10.38 16.11
CA ASP A 323 -28.60 9.98 15.33
C ASP A 323 -28.28 8.88 14.31
N LEU A 324 -27.00 8.65 14.01
CA LEU A 324 -26.57 7.52 13.19
C LEU A 324 -26.85 6.20 13.92
N LYS A 325 -27.65 5.33 13.27
CA LYS A 325 -28.09 4.02 13.82
C LYS A 325 -27.62 2.82 13.02
N ASP A 326 -27.02 3.05 11.85
CA ASP A 326 -26.56 2.01 10.93
C ASP A 326 -25.03 1.93 10.91
N ALA A 327 -24.48 0.72 11.00
CA ALA A 327 -23.02 0.52 11.08
C ALA A 327 -22.31 0.99 9.81
N GLY A 328 -22.89 0.74 8.63
CA GLY A 328 -22.33 1.19 7.34
C GLY A 328 -22.29 2.71 7.24
N GLN A 329 -23.37 3.40 7.60
CA GLN A 329 -23.41 4.87 7.65
C GLN A 329 -22.46 5.46 8.67
N ILE A 330 -22.33 4.84 9.85
CA ILE A 330 -21.35 5.24 10.86
C ILE A 330 -19.93 5.07 10.29
N ALA A 331 -19.65 3.95 9.64
CA ALA A 331 -18.36 3.65 9.07
C ALA A 331 -17.98 4.65 7.97
N PHE A 332 -18.85 4.85 6.98
CA PHE A 332 -18.61 5.78 5.88
C PHE A 332 -18.44 7.24 6.37
N THR A 333 -19.26 7.67 7.33
CA THR A 333 -19.09 9.00 7.96
C THR A 333 -17.74 9.08 8.69
N THR A 334 -17.32 8.01 9.37
CA THR A 334 -16.02 7.96 10.04
C THR A 334 -14.86 8.07 9.03
N LEU A 335 -14.97 7.44 7.86
CA LEU A 335 -13.98 7.59 6.78
C LEU A 335 -13.85 9.04 6.33
N HIS A 336 -14.97 9.74 6.12
CA HIS A 336 -14.99 11.15 5.74
C HIS A 336 -14.31 12.04 6.78
N GLU A 337 -14.66 11.88 8.06
CA GLU A 337 -14.06 12.70 9.12
C GLU A 337 -12.58 12.37 9.38
N LEU A 338 -12.16 11.12 9.17
CA LEU A 338 -10.75 10.74 9.22
C LEU A 338 -9.97 11.30 8.03
N ALA A 339 -10.60 11.52 6.88
CA ALA A 339 -9.97 12.18 5.75
C ALA A 339 -9.59 13.64 6.08
N HIS A 340 -10.45 14.36 6.81
CA HIS A 340 -10.17 15.71 7.35
C HIS A 340 -9.08 15.71 8.44
N PHE A 341 -8.88 14.60 9.13
CA PHE A 341 -7.74 14.45 10.03
C PHE A 341 -6.45 14.21 9.25
N ILE A 342 -6.52 13.35 8.24
CA ILE A 342 -5.40 12.99 7.39
C ILE A 342 -4.91 14.21 6.61
N ASP A 343 -5.80 15.01 6.02
CA ASP A 343 -5.36 16.20 5.30
C ASP A 343 -4.65 17.19 6.21
N HIS A 344 -5.20 17.43 7.39
CA HIS A 344 -4.65 18.35 8.36
C HIS A 344 -3.27 17.91 8.84
N THR A 345 -3.04 16.61 8.91
CA THR A 345 -1.81 16.02 9.45
C THR A 345 -0.74 15.82 8.39
N TYR A 346 -1.11 15.46 7.16
CA TYR A 346 -0.17 14.96 6.15
C TYR A 346 -0.19 15.73 4.81
N LEU A 347 -1.23 16.51 4.54
CA LEU A 347 -1.44 17.20 3.25
C LEU A 347 -1.53 18.74 3.39
N ASP A 348 -1.68 19.26 4.61
CA ASP A 348 -1.77 20.69 4.97
C ASP A 348 -2.72 21.50 4.06
N LEU A 349 -3.90 20.94 3.78
CA LEU A 349 -4.85 21.57 2.86
C LEU A 349 -5.41 22.89 3.41
N PRO A 350 -5.40 23.98 2.63
CA PRO A 350 -5.97 25.25 3.06
C PRO A 350 -7.50 25.15 3.14
N ARG A 351 -8.06 25.56 4.29
CA ARG A 351 -9.52 25.57 4.54
C ARG A 351 -10.28 26.72 3.88
N VAL A 352 -9.56 27.61 3.21
CA VAL A 352 -10.11 28.70 2.39
C VAL A 352 -9.38 28.67 1.06
N VAL A 353 -10.11 28.75 -0.06
CA VAL A 353 -9.53 28.91 -1.40
C VAL A 353 -8.65 30.16 -1.43
N THR A 354 -7.34 29.97 -1.56
CA THR A 354 -6.36 31.06 -1.71
C THR A 354 -5.76 31.04 -3.11
N LYS A 355 -5.08 32.12 -3.50
CA LYS A 355 -4.33 32.24 -4.76
C LYS A 355 -3.14 31.25 -4.91
N TYR A 356 -2.96 30.31 -3.98
CA TYR A 356 -1.87 29.33 -3.95
C TYR A 356 -2.38 27.88 -4.08
N MET A 357 -3.59 27.70 -4.63
CA MET A 357 -4.16 26.36 -4.86
C MET A 357 -3.39 25.51 -5.88
N ASP A 358 -2.52 26.12 -6.67
CA ASP A 358 -1.56 25.52 -7.61
C ASP A 358 -0.33 24.90 -6.90
N LYS A 359 -0.35 24.80 -5.56
CA LYS A 359 0.78 24.28 -4.75
C LYS A 359 0.35 23.31 -3.66
N VAL A 360 -0.91 22.85 -3.67
CA VAL A 360 -1.40 21.89 -2.68
C VAL A 360 -1.06 20.47 -3.12
N ASP A 361 -0.79 19.59 -2.16
CA ASP A 361 -0.31 18.23 -2.46
C ASP A 361 -1.29 17.38 -3.28
N ILE A 362 -2.57 17.76 -3.33
CA ILE A 362 -3.66 17.05 -4.01
C ILE A 362 -4.04 17.64 -5.37
N GLU A 363 -3.21 18.49 -5.96
CA GLU A 363 -3.53 19.19 -7.22
C GLU A 363 -4.03 18.24 -8.32
N ASP A 364 -3.34 17.12 -8.54
CA ASP A 364 -3.72 16.13 -9.55
C ASP A 364 -5.09 15.49 -9.25
N VAL A 365 -5.40 15.25 -7.97
CA VAL A 365 -6.70 14.75 -7.53
C VAL A 365 -7.79 15.78 -7.83
N LEU A 366 -7.56 17.06 -7.51
CA LEU A 366 -8.52 18.13 -7.78
C LEU A 366 -8.74 18.33 -9.29
N ASN A 367 -7.69 18.21 -10.09
CA ASN A 367 -7.78 18.30 -11.54
C ASN A 367 -8.55 17.12 -12.14
N ALA A 368 -8.31 15.90 -11.66
CA ALA A 368 -9.10 14.73 -12.03
C ALA A 368 -10.58 14.91 -11.68
N VAL A 369 -10.89 15.40 -10.47
CA VAL A 369 -12.26 15.68 -10.01
C VAL A 369 -12.97 16.67 -10.93
N LYS A 370 -12.32 17.77 -11.33
CA LYS A 370 -12.92 18.76 -12.26
C LYS A 370 -13.27 18.17 -13.62
N GLY A 371 -12.61 17.08 -14.02
CA GLY A 371 -12.89 16.36 -15.27
C GLY A 371 -14.16 15.51 -15.23
N THR A 372 -14.66 15.17 -14.04
CA THR A 372 -15.77 14.23 -13.82
C THR A 372 -17.14 14.78 -14.27
N LYS A 373 -18.05 13.89 -14.65
CA LYS A 373 -19.45 14.21 -14.96
C LYS A 373 -20.14 14.82 -13.74
N LEU A 374 -19.85 14.31 -12.53
CA LEU A 374 -20.40 14.87 -11.29
C LEU A 374 -20.02 16.34 -11.12
N TRP A 375 -18.75 16.69 -11.26
CA TRP A 375 -18.31 18.09 -11.14
C TRP A 375 -18.95 18.99 -12.19
N LYS A 376 -18.99 18.55 -13.45
CA LYS A 376 -19.66 19.27 -14.54
C LYS A 376 -21.16 19.47 -14.29
N SER A 377 -21.80 18.55 -13.55
CA SER A 377 -23.19 18.71 -13.13
C SER A 377 -23.35 19.88 -12.15
N TYR A 378 -22.39 20.10 -11.24
CA TYR A 378 -22.39 21.26 -10.35
C TYR A 378 -22.22 22.56 -11.12
N ASP A 379 -21.28 22.62 -12.08
CA ASP A 379 -21.11 23.79 -12.94
C ASP A 379 -22.41 24.11 -13.70
N THR A 380 -23.11 23.08 -14.17
CA THR A 380 -24.42 23.22 -14.83
C THR A 380 -25.48 23.77 -13.87
N MET A 381 -25.54 23.28 -12.63
CA MET A 381 -26.46 23.80 -11.61
C MET A 381 -26.14 25.26 -11.25
N LEU A 382 -24.86 25.62 -11.13
CA LEU A 382 -24.42 26.98 -10.81
C LEU A 382 -24.64 27.97 -11.97
N ALA A 383 -24.68 27.49 -13.21
CA ALA A 383 -25.09 28.28 -14.36
C ALA A 383 -26.59 28.61 -14.36
N ASP A 384 -27.43 27.82 -13.68
CA ASP A 384 -28.86 28.09 -13.53
C ASP A 384 -29.08 29.32 -12.61
N LYS A 385 -29.64 30.37 -13.20
CA LYS A 385 -29.98 31.62 -12.51
C LYS A 385 -31.14 31.46 -11.51
N LEU A 386 -31.93 30.40 -11.65
CA LEU A 386 -33.04 30.07 -10.75
C LEU A 386 -32.62 29.14 -9.59
N LEU A 387 -31.35 28.72 -9.55
CA LEU A 387 -30.85 27.90 -8.45
C LEU A 387 -31.02 28.63 -7.11
N ALA A 388 -31.72 28.00 -6.18
CA ALA A 388 -31.98 28.56 -4.86
C ALA A 388 -30.68 28.95 -4.15
N ARG A 389 -30.65 30.13 -3.51
CA ARG A 389 -29.44 30.71 -2.89
C ARG A 389 -28.76 29.76 -1.90
N ASN A 390 -29.53 29.01 -1.12
CA ASN A 390 -29.00 28.02 -0.17
C ASN A 390 -28.32 26.83 -0.87
N LYS A 391 -28.83 26.38 -2.03
CA LYS A 391 -28.21 25.33 -2.84
C LYS A 391 -26.93 25.83 -3.51
N ARG A 392 -26.93 27.06 -4.01
CA ARG A 392 -25.74 27.72 -4.54
C ARG A 392 -24.64 27.81 -3.48
N ALA A 393 -24.97 28.35 -2.29
CA ALA A 393 -24.04 28.42 -1.17
C ALA A 393 -23.54 27.03 -0.74
N PHE A 394 -24.41 26.01 -0.73
CA PHE A 394 -24.00 24.65 -0.42
C PHE A 394 -23.00 24.06 -1.43
N LEU A 395 -23.11 24.41 -2.71
CA LEU A 395 -22.14 24.02 -3.74
C LEU A 395 -20.85 24.82 -3.61
N GLU A 396 -20.93 26.15 -3.71
CA GLU A 396 -19.78 27.06 -3.79
C GLU A 396 -19.00 27.13 -2.46
N ASP A 397 -19.70 27.23 -1.32
CA ASP A 397 -19.08 27.48 -0.01
C ASP A 397 -18.77 26.20 0.78
N TYR A 398 -19.21 25.03 0.29
CA TYR A 398 -19.03 23.76 1.00
C TYR A 398 -18.58 22.61 0.08
N LEU A 399 -19.46 22.05 -0.77
CA LEU A 399 -19.14 20.83 -1.52
C LEU A 399 -17.93 20.97 -2.46
N MET A 400 -17.78 22.13 -3.10
CA MET A 400 -16.70 22.38 -4.06
C MET A 400 -15.39 22.86 -3.39
N GLN A 401 -15.36 22.95 -2.05
CA GLN A 401 -14.15 23.34 -1.33
C GLN A 401 -13.11 22.20 -1.34
N PRO A 402 -11.80 22.50 -1.50
CA PRO A 402 -10.77 21.47 -1.66
C PRO A 402 -10.71 20.41 -0.54
N TYR A 403 -10.87 20.83 0.72
CA TYR A 403 -10.85 19.93 1.88
C TYR A 403 -12.06 18.98 1.87
N GLU A 404 -13.23 19.46 1.45
CA GLU A 404 -14.44 18.64 1.37
C GLU A 404 -14.44 17.74 0.14
N VAL A 405 -13.88 18.20 -0.98
CA VAL A 405 -13.61 17.35 -2.14
C VAL A 405 -12.67 16.21 -1.75
N TRP A 406 -11.57 16.51 -1.05
CA TRP A 406 -10.64 15.49 -0.56
C TRP A 406 -11.35 14.47 0.33
N ALA A 407 -12.15 14.90 1.30
CA ALA A 407 -12.79 13.99 2.23
C ALA A 407 -13.77 13.02 1.55
N ARG A 408 -14.51 13.50 0.54
CA ARG A 408 -15.39 12.66 -0.28
C ARG A 408 -14.62 11.69 -1.17
N VAL A 409 -13.57 12.19 -1.84
CA VAL A 409 -12.70 11.36 -2.69
C VAL A 409 -12.03 10.26 -1.87
N TYR A 410 -11.42 10.60 -0.73
CA TYR A 410 -10.74 9.64 0.13
C TYR A 410 -11.74 8.61 0.68
N SER A 411 -12.89 9.03 1.20
CA SER A 411 -13.88 8.09 1.76
C SER A 411 -14.44 7.13 0.72
N GLN A 412 -14.73 7.59 -0.50
CA GLN A 412 -15.13 6.71 -1.62
C GLN A 412 -13.99 5.77 -2.04
N TYR A 413 -12.75 6.27 -2.17
CA TYR A 413 -11.59 5.46 -2.52
C TYR A 413 -11.37 4.31 -1.52
N ILE A 414 -11.46 4.60 -0.21
CA ILE A 414 -11.34 3.57 0.83
C ILE A 414 -12.54 2.60 0.78
N ALA A 415 -13.76 3.10 0.62
CA ALA A 415 -14.95 2.25 0.54
C ALA A 415 -14.83 1.20 -0.58
N GLU A 416 -14.49 1.65 -1.80
CA GLU A 416 -14.37 0.78 -2.97
C GLU A 416 -13.25 -0.26 -2.82
N LEU A 417 -12.05 0.15 -2.38
CA LEU A 417 -10.90 -0.76 -2.26
C LEU A 417 -10.98 -1.68 -1.04
N SER A 418 -11.68 -1.27 0.02
CA SER A 418 -11.89 -2.15 1.18
C SER A 418 -12.77 -3.35 0.85
N GLY A 419 -13.64 -3.25 -0.16
CA GLY A 419 -14.63 -4.29 -0.47
C GLY A 419 -15.66 -4.53 0.64
N ASP A 420 -15.78 -3.63 1.62
CA ASP A 420 -16.80 -3.73 2.67
C ASP A 420 -18.16 -3.32 2.11
N GLU A 421 -19.03 -4.31 1.89
CA GLU A 421 -20.35 -4.12 1.28
C GLU A 421 -21.22 -3.11 2.04
N ALA A 422 -21.14 -3.06 3.36
CA ALA A 422 -21.95 -2.14 4.17
C ALA A 422 -21.48 -0.69 4.02
N ILE A 423 -20.16 -0.48 3.89
CA ILE A 423 -19.59 0.84 3.61
C ILE A 423 -19.94 1.27 2.19
N ILE A 424 -19.82 0.36 1.20
CA ILE A 424 -20.16 0.62 -0.19
C ILE A 424 -21.65 0.98 -0.34
N GLU A 425 -22.55 0.26 0.33
CA GLU A 425 -23.98 0.57 0.34
C GLU A 425 -24.26 1.95 0.97
N ALA A 426 -23.56 2.29 2.07
CA ALA A 426 -23.70 3.58 2.70
C ALA A 426 -23.19 4.74 1.83
N MET A 427 -22.05 4.55 1.14
CA MET A 427 -21.49 5.48 0.16
C MET A 427 -22.44 5.70 -1.02
N ALA A 428 -23.03 4.63 -1.56
CA ALA A 428 -23.92 4.69 -2.73
C ALA A 428 -25.15 5.59 -2.50
N LYS A 429 -25.57 5.80 -1.25
CA LYS A 429 -26.65 6.74 -0.89
C LYS A 429 -26.30 8.19 -1.25
N GLY A 430 -25.02 8.55 -1.35
CA GLY A 430 -24.55 9.87 -1.79
C GLY A 430 -24.57 10.08 -3.31
N ARG A 431 -24.79 9.02 -4.10
CA ARG A 431 -24.91 9.11 -5.57
C ARG A 431 -26.28 9.59 -6.04
N VAL A 432 -27.27 9.54 -5.14
CA VAL A 432 -28.66 9.86 -5.44
C VAL A 432 -29.10 11.13 -4.72
N GLY A 433 -29.92 11.94 -5.39
CA GLY A 433 -30.47 13.18 -4.83
C GLY A 433 -30.44 14.35 -5.79
N ILE A 434 -30.88 15.50 -5.32
CA ILE A 434 -30.89 16.74 -6.11
C ILE A 434 -29.46 17.25 -6.35
N ILE A 435 -28.58 17.07 -5.36
CA ILE A 435 -27.16 17.38 -5.42
C ILE A 435 -26.43 16.14 -4.92
N PRO A 436 -26.04 15.21 -5.81
CA PRO A 436 -25.22 14.07 -5.43
C PRO A 436 -23.87 14.54 -4.89
N ASP A 437 -23.28 13.81 -3.94
CA ASP A 437 -21.98 14.13 -3.35
C ASP A 437 -20.93 13.01 -3.52
N GLN A 438 -21.31 11.88 -4.11
CA GLN A 438 -20.41 10.76 -4.46
C GLN A 438 -20.47 10.44 -5.96
N TRP A 439 -19.39 9.88 -6.49
CA TRP A 439 -19.22 9.56 -7.90
C TRP A 439 -19.74 8.16 -8.24
N GLU A 440 -20.19 7.98 -9.48
CA GLU A 440 -20.36 6.64 -10.06
C GLU A 440 -19.00 6.03 -10.42
N ASP A 441 -18.90 4.71 -10.40
CA ASP A 441 -17.63 3.97 -10.53
C ASP A 441 -16.82 4.40 -11.77
N GLU A 442 -17.46 4.46 -12.93
CA GLU A 442 -16.82 4.86 -14.20
C GLU A 442 -16.34 6.32 -14.19
N ASP A 443 -17.07 7.20 -13.50
CA ASP A 443 -16.74 8.61 -13.40
C ASP A 443 -15.65 8.87 -12.36
N PHE A 444 -15.52 7.98 -11.39
CA PHE A 444 -14.52 8.05 -10.32
C PHE A 444 -13.15 7.48 -10.74
N GLU A 445 -13.08 6.60 -11.73
CA GLU A 445 -11.84 5.91 -12.13
C GLU A 445 -10.63 6.86 -12.38
N PRO A 446 -10.76 8.01 -13.08
CA PRO A 446 -9.65 8.96 -13.21
C PRO A 446 -9.20 9.56 -11.87
N VAL A 447 -10.16 9.81 -10.97
CA VAL A 447 -9.89 10.33 -9.62
C VAL A 447 -9.19 9.27 -8.77
N ARG A 448 -9.63 8.01 -8.85
CA ARG A 448 -9.01 6.86 -8.18
C ARG A 448 -7.54 6.72 -8.57
N ASN A 449 -7.23 6.87 -9.85
CA ASN A 449 -5.84 6.82 -10.33
C ASN A 449 -4.98 7.96 -9.77
N ALA A 450 -5.52 9.19 -9.74
CA ALA A 450 -4.83 10.33 -9.12
C ALA A 450 -4.60 10.15 -7.61
N VAL A 451 -5.55 9.55 -6.87
CA VAL A 451 -5.37 9.22 -5.45
C VAL A 451 -4.27 8.16 -5.26
N ARG A 452 -4.22 7.15 -6.13
CA ARG A 452 -3.16 6.13 -6.10
C ARG A 452 -1.78 6.76 -6.30
N ASP A 453 -1.65 7.66 -7.27
CA ASP A 453 -0.41 8.38 -7.52
C ASP A 453 -0.02 9.31 -6.34
N LEU A 454 -1.01 9.96 -5.72
CA LEU A 454 -0.81 10.74 -4.50
C LEU A 454 -0.30 9.88 -3.35
N PHE A 455 -0.87 8.70 -3.12
CA PHE A 455 -0.45 7.78 -2.05
C PHE A 455 1.00 7.35 -2.26
N VAL A 456 1.39 7.05 -3.50
CA VAL A 456 2.79 6.77 -3.87
C VAL A 456 3.69 7.97 -3.55
N LYS A 457 3.31 9.19 -4.01
CA LYS A 457 4.06 10.43 -3.74
C LYS A 457 4.21 10.71 -2.24
N LYS A 458 3.17 10.40 -1.47
CA LYS A 458 3.10 10.61 -0.02
C LYS A 458 3.66 9.45 0.80
N LYS A 459 4.14 8.38 0.16
CA LYS A 459 4.65 7.16 0.81
C LYS A 459 3.60 6.44 1.67
N TRP A 460 2.33 6.53 1.31
CA TRP A 460 1.26 5.77 1.95
C TRP A 460 1.22 4.40 1.29
N THR A 461 1.67 3.37 2.02
CA THR A 461 1.93 2.05 1.42
C THR A 461 0.62 1.28 1.36
N PRO A 462 0.21 0.74 0.20
CA PRO A 462 -0.95 -0.15 0.13
C PRO A 462 -0.79 -1.34 1.06
N THR A 463 -1.88 -1.74 1.73
CA THR A 463 -1.87 -2.86 2.69
C THR A 463 -2.37 -4.18 2.14
N GLU A 464 -2.81 -4.18 0.87
CA GLU A 464 -3.13 -5.36 0.07
C GLU A 464 -2.57 -5.23 -1.35
#